data_AF-A0A3B0RIL9-F1
#
_entry.id   AF-A0A3B0RIL9-F1
#
_cell.length_a   1.000
_cell.length_b   1.000
_cell.length_c   1.000
_cell.angle_alpha   90.00
_cell.angle_beta   90.00
_cell.angle_gamma   90.00
#
_symmetry.space_group_name_H-M   'P 1'
#
loop_
_entity.id
_entity.type
_entity.pdbx_description
1 polymer ?
#
loop_
_entity_poly.entity_id
_entity_poly.type
_entity_poly.pdbx_seq_one_letter_code
_entity_poly.pdbx_strand_id
1 'polypeptide(L)'
;MTGLSEAYNRTLSGGMGRPAKDARLVIGAVIIKHKLCLSDEETIEQIRENPYLRYFVGFKAFYRDQAFAPSLFVDIRRRMGPGVFSCFEQSIIEQVSKGKSSP
;
A
#
# COMPACT_ATOMS: atom_id res chain seq x y z
N MET A 1 8.71 -1.29 -10.44
CA MET A 1 7.32 -1.31 -9.88
C MET A 1 6.47 -2.47 -10.39
N THR A 2 6.73 -3.04 -11.58
CA THR A 2 5.90 -4.10 -12.19
C THR A 2 5.79 -5.40 -11.39
N GLY A 3 6.86 -5.86 -10.73
CA GLY A 3 6.82 -7.13 -9.96
C GLY A 3 5.93 -7.09 -8.71
N LEU A 4 5.85 -5.95 -8.01
CA LEU A 4 5.06 -5.82 -6.78
C LEU A 4 3.55 -5.76 -7.06
N SER A 5 3.16 -5.05 -8.13
CA SER A 5 1.77 -5.03 -8.59
C SER A 5 1.30 -6.40 -9.07
N GLU A 6 2.19 -7.17 -9.70
CA GLU A 6 1.88 -8.51 -10.20
C GLU A 6 1.67 -9.51 -9.05
N ALA A 7 2.51 -9.47 -8.02
CA ALA A 7 2.34 -10.29 -6.81
C ALA A 7 1.02 -9.98 -6.10
N TYR A 8 0.66 -8.69 -5.96
CA TYR A 8 -0.64 -8.30 -5.42
C TYR A 8 -1.79 -8.81 -6.29
N ASN A 9 -1.72 -8.62 -7.60
CA ASN A 9 -2.76 -9.08 -8.52
C ASN A 9 -2.94 -10.61 -8.52
N ARG A 10 -1.87 -11.38 -8.30
CA ARG A 10 -1.96 -12.84 -8.14
C ARG A 10 -2.70 -13.28 -6.87
N THR A 11 -2.69 -12.48 -5.82
CA THR A 11 -3.48 -12.75 -4.59
C THR A 11 -4.97 -12.43 -4.75
N LEU A 12 -5.37 -11.81 -5.88
CA LEU A 12 -6.75 -11.43 -6.17
C LEU A 12 -7.39 -12.42 -7.13
N SER A 13 -8.54 -12.97 -6.75
CA SER A 13 -9.35 -13.82 -7.62
C SER A 13 -10.04 -13.00 -8.71
N GLY A 14 -9.70 -13.24 -9.97
CA GLY A 14 -10.20 -12.45 -11.12
C GLY A 14 -11.71 -12.53 -11.39
N GLY A 15 -12.45 -13.44 -10.75
CA GLY A 15 -13.87 -13.70 -11.05
C GLY A 15 -14.85 -13.66 -9.88
N MET A 16 -14.41 -13.36 -8.65
CA MET A 16 -15.29 -13.38 -7.46
C MET A 16 -14.90 -12.29 -6.44
N GLY A 17 -15.88 -11.48 -6.01
CA GLY A 17 -15.77 -10.51 -4.91
C GLY A 17 -15.76 -9.04 -5.34
N ARG A 18 -15.63 -8.12 -4.37
CA ARG A 18 -15.52 -6.67 -4.58
C ARG A 18 -14.20 -6.35 -5.32
N PRO A 19 -14.20 -5.46 -6.34
CA PRO A 19 -12.99 -5.11 -7.06
C PRO A 19 -11.91 -4.62 -6.11
N ALA A 20 -10.70 -5.11 -6.30
CA ALA A 20 -9.57 -4.71 -5.50
C ALA A 20 -9.21 -3.25 -5.75
N LYS A 21 -8.71 -2.60 -4.71
CA LYS A 21 -8.14 -1.25 -4.84
C LYS A 21 -6.86 -1.32 -5.69
N ASP A 22 -6.48 -0.19 -6.26
CA ASP A 22 -5.25 -0.08 -7.05
C ASP A 22 -4.06 -0.65 -6.26
N ALA A 23 -3.27 -1.50 -6.91
CA ALA A 23 -2.09 -2.09 -6.31
C ALA A 23 -1.16 -0.99 -5.75
N ARG A 24 -0.94 0.09 -6.51
CA ARG A 24 -0.10 1.22 -6.09
C ARG A 24 -0.61 1.88 -4.80
N LEU A 25 -1.93 1.95 -4.64
CA LEU A 25 -2.55 2.51 -3.45
C LEU A 25 -2.26 1.68 -2.20
N VAL A 26 -2.49 0.37 -2.29
CA VAL A 26 -2.27 -0.56 -1.19
C VAL A 26 -0.79 -0.65 -0.85
N ILE A 27 0.06 -0.83 -1.86
CA ILE A 27 1.51 -0.92 -1.71
C ILE A 27 2.05 0.36 -1.05
N GLY A 28 1.62 1.53 -1.55
CA GLY A 28 2.03 2.81 -1.00
C GLY A 28 1.59 3.02 0.45
N ALA A 29 0.37 2.62 0.80
CA ALA A 29 -0.12 2.68 2.19
C ALA A 29 0.71 1.81 3.14
N VAL A 30 1.08 0.58 2.73
CA VAL A 30 1.95 -0.29 3.54
C VAL A 30 3.34 0.32 3.75
N ILE A 31 3.91 0.93 2.71
CA ILE A 31 5.20 1.62 2.81
C ILE A 31 5.13 2.76 3.83
N ILE A 32 4.09 3.60 3.73
CA ILE A 32 3.89 4.75 4.63
C ILE A 32 3.73 4.28 6.07
N LYS A 33 2.86 3.27 6.30
CA LYS A 33 2.66 2.65 7.61
C LYS A 33 3.98 2.24 8.24
N HIS A 34 4.83 1.52 7.51
CA HIS A 34 6.08 1.00 8.03
C HIS A 34 7.14 2.09 8.20
N LYS A 35 7.22 3.06 7.28
CA LYS A 35 8.20 4.15 7.34
C LYS A 35 7.94 5.13 8.47
N LEU A 36 6.67 5.38 8.78
CA LEU A 36 6.25 6.30 9.83
C LEU A 36 5.85 5.58 11.13
N CYS A 37 5.96 4.24 11.18
CA CYS A 37 5.55 3.40 12.32
C CYS A 37 4.13 3.68 12.82
N LEU A 38 3.17 3.80 11.90
CA LEU A 38 1.79 4.23 12.20
C LEU A 38 0.81 3.06 12.36
N SER A 39 -0.30 3.32 13.06
CA SER A 39 -1.47 2.43 13.07
C SER A 39 -2.13 2.40 11.68
N ASP A 40 -3.00 1.41 11.46
CA ASP A 40 -3.73 1.31 10.19
C ASP A 40 -4.65 2.51 9.96
N GLU A 41 -5.33 2.99 11.00
CA GLU A 41 -6.19 4.18 10.94
C GLU A 41 -5.37 5.44 10.69
N GLU A 42 -4.29 5.62 11.45
CA GLU A 42 -3.41 6.79 11.33
C GLU A 42 -2.76 6.85 9.94
N THR A 43 -2.41 5.70 9.35
CA THR A 43 -1.87 5.66 7.98
C THR A 43 -2.86 6.24 6.96
N ILE A 44 -4.15 5.89 7.08
CA ILE A 44 -5.20 6.40 6.17
C ILE A 44 -5.41 7.90 6.38
N GLU A 45 -5.38 8.36 7.62
CA GLU A 45 -5.50 9.78 7.95
C GLU A 45 -4.32 10.59 7.42
N GLN A 46 -3.08 10.11 7.58
CA GLN A 46 -1.90 10.74 7.00
C GLN A 46 -1.98 10.83 5.46
N ILE A 47 -2.49 9.78 4.80
CA ILE A 47 -2.72 9.81 3.34
C ILE A 47 -3.80 10.83 2.95
N ARG A 48 -4.81 11.03 3.82
CA ARG A 48 -5.88 12.01 3.61
C ARG A 48 -5.37 13.44 3.76
N GLU A 49 -4.59 13.70 4.80
CA GLU A 49 -4.13 15.04 5.17
C GLU A 49 -2.95 15.51 4.32
N ASN A 50 -2.06 14.60 3.92
CA ASN A 50 -0.83 14.97 3.22
C ASN A 50 -0.95 14.79 1.68
N PRO A 51 -0.96 15.88 0.89
CA PRO A 51 -1.06 15.80 -0.56
C PRO A 51 0.07 15.00 -1.22
N TYR A 52 1.27 15.01 -0.62
CA TYR A 52 2.42 14.25 -1.13
C TYR A 52 2.22 12.75 -0.97
N LEU A 53 1.73 12.31 0.20
CA LEU A 53 1.41 10.91 0.44
C LEU A 53 0.28 10.45 -0.48
N ARG A 54 -0.72 11.31 -0.70
CA ARG A 54 -1.81 11.06 -1.63
C ARG A 54 -1.33 10.87 -3.07
N TYR A 55 -0.42 11.70 -3.55
CA TYR A 55 0.19 11.55 -4.87
C TYR A 55 1.08 10.30 -4.96
N PHE A 56 1.84 10.01 -3.89
CA PHE A 56 2.70 8.84 -3.80
C PHE A 56 1.91 7.54 -4.01
N VAL A 57 0.78 7.40 -3.30
CA VAL A 57 -0.11 6.24 -3.42
C VAL A 57 -0.92 6.19 -4.73
N GLY A 58 -0.80 7.21 -5.60
CA GLY A 58 -1.33 7.17 -6.97
C GLY A 58 -2.57 8.01 -7.24
N PHE A 59 -3.02 8.87 -6.32
CA PHE A 59 -4.09 9.80 -6.62
C PHE A 59 -3.59 10.94 -7.54
N LYS A 60 -4.38 11.27 -8.56
CA LYS A 60 -4.07 12.35 -9.52
C LYS A 60 -4.59 13.72 -9.08
N ALA A 61 -5.53 13.75 -8.15
CA ALA A 61 -6.16 14.97 -7.67
C ALA A 61 -6.38 14.89 -6.16
N PHE A 62 -6.39 16.07 -5.53
CA PHE A 62 -6.67 16.21 -4.12
C PHE A 62 -8.19 16.18 -3.90
N TYR A 63 -8.64 15.22 -3.10
CA TYR A 63 -10.01 15.17 -2.58
C TYR A 63 -9.93 15.10 -1.05
N ARG A 64 -10.93 15.57 -0.31
CA ARG A 64 -10.90 15.48 1.16
C ARG A 64 -11.30 14.10 1.70
N ASP A 65 -11.72 13.20 0.82
CA ASP A 65 -12.17 11.87 1.22
C ASP A 65 -11.00 10.96 1.59
N GLN A 66 -11.27 10.03 2.52
CA GLN A 66 -10.35 8.95 2.87
C GLN A 66 -10.05 8.09 1.65
N ALA A 67 -8.80 7.62 1.55
CA ALA A 67 -8.39 6.74 0.45
C ALA A 67 -9.20 5.43 0.42
N PHE A 68 -9.45 4.86 1.59
CA PHE A 68 -10.32 3.71 1.85
C PHE A 68 -10.54 3.56 3.36
N ALA A 69 -11.57 2.80 3.76
CA ALA A 69 -11.85 2.55 5.18
C ALA A 69 -10.67 1.81 5.84
N PRO A 70 -10.25 2.17 7.07
CA PRO A 70 -9.18 1.48 7.78
C PRO A 70 -9.43 -0.02 7.96
N SER A 71 -10.68 -0.44 8.16
CA SER A 71 -11.09 -1.84 8.21
C SER A 71 -10.74 -2.60 6.94
N LEU A 72 -10.92 -1.98 5.77
CA LEU A 72 -10.53 -2.56 4.49
C LEU A 72 -9.01 -2.75 4.40
N PHE A 73 -8.22 -1.87 5.01
CA PHE A 73 -6.77 -2.03 5.05
C PHE A 73 -6.36 -3.30 5.80
N VAL A 74 -7.00 -3.54 6.95
CA VAL A 74 -6.79 -4.74 7.77
C VAL A 74 -7.19 -5.98 6.99
N ASP A 75 -8.34 -5.97 6.32
CA ASP A 75 -8.82 -7.10 5.53
C ASP A 75 -7.90 -7.41 4.34
N ILE A 76 -7.38 -6.39 3.66
CA ILE A 76 -6.41 -6.56 2.58
C ILE A 76 -5.13 -7.21 3.10
N ARG A 77 -4.59 -6.71 4.22
CA ARG A 77 -3.40 -7.30 4.87
C ARG A 77 -3.64 -8.74 5.30
N ARG A 78 -4.81 -9.03 5.91
CA ARG A 78 -5.19 -10.38 6.32
C ARG A 78 -5.31 -11.32 5.11
N ARG A 79 -5.87 -10.84 4.00
CA ARG A 79 -6.07 -11.62 2.77
C ARG A 79 -4.77 -11.94 2.02
N MET A 80 -3.78 -11.06 2.07
CA MET A 80 -2.43 -11.40 1.57
C MET A 80 -1.78 -12.51 2.39
N GLY A 81 -2.12 -12.59 3.68
CA GLY A 81 -1.51 -13.52 4.61
C GLY A 81 -0.10 -13.08 5.03
N PRO A 82 0.36 -13.52 6.22
CA PRO A 82 1.62 -13.05 6.81
C PRO A 82 2.84 -13.42 5.95
N GLY A 83 2.85 -14.58 5.29
CA GLY A 83 3.97 -15.00 4.45
C GLY A 83 4.17 -14.12 3.21
N VAL A 84 3.10 -13.87 2.45
CA VAL A 84 3.18 -13.01 1.26
C VAL A 84 3.45 -11.57 1.67
N PHE A 85 2.85 -11.12 2.77
CA PHE A 85 3.06 -9.78 3.30
C PHE A 85 4.50 -9.55 3.77
N SER A 86 5.13 -10.51 4.47
CA SER A 86 6.53 -10.38 4.88
C SER A 86 7.49 -10.42 3.70
N CYS A 87 7.28 -11.29 2.70
CA CYS A 87 8.08 -11.26 1.47
C CYS A 87 7.93 -9.93 0.72
N PHE A 88 6.71 -9.38 0.73
CA PHE A 88 6.38 -8.10 0.13
C PHE A 88 7.06 -6.93 0.87
N GLU A 89 7.01 -6.90 2.21
CA GLU A 89 7.72 -5.93 3.04
C GLU A 89 9.24 -6.01 2.84
N GLN A 90 9.81 -7.22 2.82
CA GLN A 90 11.25 -7.40 2.56
C GLN A 90 11.64 -6.89 1.17
N SER A 91 10.84 -7.20 0.14
CA SER A 91 11.07 -6.72 -1.22
C SER A 91 11.03 -5.19 -1.29
N ILE A 92 10.12 -4.56 -0.56
CA ILE A 92 10.06 -3.10 -0.45
C ILE A 92 11.30 -2.55 0.25
N ILE A 93 11.67 -3.13 1.39
CA ILE A 93 12.81 -2.67 2.20
C ILE A 93 14.11 -2.75 1.37
N GLU A 94 14.30 -3.83 0.61
CA GLU A 94 15.47 -4.01 -0.25
C GLU A 94 15.52 -2.97 -1.39
N GLN A 95 14.39 -2.68 -2.03
CA GLN A 95 14.33 -1.68 -3.09
C GLN A 95 14.57 -0.26 -2.56
N VAL A 96 14.04 0.03 -1.36
CA VAL A 96 14.23 1.33 -0.69
C VAL A 96 15.67 1.49 -0.17
N SER A 97 16.32 0.42 0.28
CA SER A 97 17.73 0.47 0.72
C SER A 97 18.69 0.61 -0.47
N LYS A 98 18.44 -0.06 -1.60
CA LYS A 98 19.18 0.14 -2.86
C LYS A 98 19.07 1.58 -3.38
N GLY A 99 17.93 2.24 -3.17
CA GLY A 99 17.74 3.65 -3.54
C GLY A 99 18.54 4.65 -2.69
N LYS A 100 19.07 4.25 -1.52
CA LYS A 100 19.94 5.09 -0.68
C LYS A 100 21.42 5.03 -1.06
N SER A 101 21.80 4.23 -2.06
CA SER A 101 23.16 4.12 -2.59
C SER A 101 23.27 4.74 -3.99
N SER A 102 22.88 6.00 -4.14
CA SER A 102 23.33 6.84 -5.24
C SER A 102 23.57 8.25 -4.67
N PRO A 103 24.81 8.77 -4.79
CA PRO A 103 25.21 10.07 -4.22
C PRO A 103 24.54 11.26 -4.92
#